data_AF-A0A2P6PMI1-F1
#
_entry.id   AF-A0A2P6PMI1-F1
#
_cell.length_a   1.000
_cell.length_b   1.000
_cell.length_c   1.000
_cell.angle_alpha   90.00
_cell.angle_beta   90.00
_cell.angle_gamma   90.00
#
_symmetry.space_group_name_H-M   'P 1'
#
loop_
_entity.id
_entity.type
_entity.pdbx_description
1 polymer ?
#
loop_
_entity_poly.entity_id
_entity_poly.type
_entity_poly.pdbx_seq_one_letter_code
_entity_poly.pdbx_strand_id
1 'polypeptide(L)' 'MGGSVDEVHEFMNWLNSKEPNSVVYICFGSLTNFSDCQLIEIALALEASQQQFIWVVKKEKHDKEE' A
#
# COMPACT_ATOMS: atom_id res chain seq x y z
N MET A 1 6.34 10.80 -7.66
CA MET A 1 6.53 9.33 -7.66
C MET A 1 7.68 9.03 -8.59
N GLY A 2 8.84 8.76 -8.03
CA GLY A 2 10.03 8.37 -8.79
C GLY A 2 10.95 7.74 -7.78
N GLY A 3 10.66 6.49 -7.42
CA GLY A 3 11.64 5.68 -6.71
C GLY A 3 12.87 5.54 -7.61
N SER A 4 14.04 5.37 -7.00
CA SER A 4 15.25 5.11 -7.78
C SER A 4 15.08 3.80 -8.59
N VAL A 5 15.85 3.64 -9.66
CA VAL A 5 15.82 2.40 -10.46
C VAL A 5 16.13 1.18 -9.58
N ASP A 6 17.00 1.37 -8.58
CA ASP A 6 17.39 0.34 -7.63
C ASP A 6 16.21 -0.07 -6.71
N GLU A 7 15.43 0.89 -6.20
CA GLU A 7 14.23 0.60 -5.40
C GLU A 7 13.18 -0.19 -6.17
N VAL A 8 12.97 0.15 -7.45
CA VAL A 8 12.06 -0.59 -8.32
C VAL A 8 12.57 -2.01 -8.55
N HIS A 9 13.88 -2.18 -8.75
CA HIS A 9 14.49 -3.49 -8.94
C HIS A 9 14.36 -4.38 -7.69
N GLU A 10 14.67 -3.84 -6.51
CA GLU A 10 14.52 -4.56 -5.24
C GLU A 10 13.06 -4.96 -4.97
N PHE A 11 12.11 -4.05 -5.21
CA PHE A 11 10.68 -4.34 -5.08
C PHE A 11 10.22 -5.45 -6.03
N MET A 12 10.62 -5.37 -7.31
CA MET A 12 10.28 -6.40 -8.29
C MET A 12 10.90 -7.75 -7.94
N ASN A 13 12.14 -7.77 -7.42
CA ASN A 13 12.77 -9.00 -6.95
C ASN A 13 12.02 -9.61 -5.76
N TRP A 14 11.59 -8.79 -4.79
CA TRP A 14 10.74 -9.26 -3.69
C TRP A 14 9.44 -9.87 -4.21
N LEU A 15 8.76 -9.22 -5.16
CA LEU A 15 7.49 -9.73 -5.70
C LEU A 15 7.70 -11.03 -6.49
N ASN A 16 8.75 -11.10 -7.32
CA ASN A 16 9.08 -12.29 -8.10
C ASN A 16 9.51 -13.48 -7.24
N SER A 17 9.90 -13.26 -5.98
CA SER A 17 10.25 -14.33 -5.04
C SER A 17 9.04 -15.06 -4.43
N LYS A 18 7.81 -14.58 -4.69
CA LYS A 18 6.59 -15.11 -4.09
C LYS A 18 5.94 -16.16 -5.00
N GLU A 19 5.19 -17.07 -4.40
CA GLU A 19 4.40 -18.06 -5.15
C GLU A 19 3.36 -17.36 -6.05
N PRO A 20 3.05 -17.91 -7.23
CA PRO A 20 1.99 -17.37 -8.08
C PRO A 20 0.66 -17.23 -7.33
N ASN A 21 -0.03 -16.11 -7.51
CA ASN A 21 -1.32 -15.80 -6.88
C ASN A 21 -1.28 -15.71 -5.33
N SER A 22 -0.11 -15.48 -4.72
CA SER A 22 0.04 -15.42 -3.25
C SER A 22 0.13 -14.00 -2.65
N VAL A 23 0.13 -12.96 -3.48
CA VAL A 23 0.22 -11.55 -3.05
C VAL A 23 -1.03 -10.79 -3.46
N VAL A 24 -1.69 -10.13 -2.51
CA VAL A 24 -2.90 -9.34 -2.74
C VAL A 24 -2.53 -7.90 -3.08
N TYR A 25 -3.00 -7.37 -4.20
CA TYR A 25 -2.88 -5.95 -4.53
C TYR A 25 -4.14 -5.18 -4.12
N ILE A 26 -3.97 -4.09 -3.38
CA ILE A 26 -5.06 -3.28 -2.82
C ILE A 26 -4.86 -1.83 -3.21
N CYS A 27 -5.76 -1.31 -4.03
CA CYS A 27 -5.78 0.09 -4.46
C CYS A 27 -7.22 0.55 -4.65
N PHE A 28 -7.58 1.65 -3.97
CA PHE A 28 -8.92 2.22 -3.99
C PHE A 28 -9.09 3.30 -5.08
N GLY A 29 -8.08 3.49 -5.94
CA GLY A 29 -8.11 4.48 -7.02
C GLY A 29 -7.95 5.92 -6.51
N SER A 30 -8.09 6.89 -7.42
CA SER A 30 -7.77 8.30 -7.17
C SER A 30 -8.87 9.09 -6.44
N LEU A 31 -10.11 8.63 -6.44
CA LEU A 31 -11.25 9.39 -5.91
C LEU A 31 -11.64 9.04 -4.47
N THR A 32 -11.10 7.95 -3.91
CA THR A 32 -11.41 7.54 -2.55
C THR A 32 -10.57 8.30 -1.54
N ASN A 33 -11.23 8.72 -0.45
CA ASN A 33 -10.60 9.30 0.71
C ASN A 33 -11.11 8.58 1.95
N PHE A 34 -10.21 8.10 2.80
CA PHE A 34 -10.53 7.39 4.03
C PHE A 34 -10.12 8.26 5.21
N SER A 35 -10.93 8.28 6.26
CA SER A 35 -10.49 8.85 7.53
C SER A 35 -9.35 8.01 8.13
N ASP A 36 -8.57 8.61 9.03
CA ASP A 36 -7.52 7.89 9.75
C ASP A 36 -8.05 6.64 10.46
N CYS A 37 -9.24 6.74 11.08
CA CYS A 37 -9.90 5.60 11.72
C CYS A 37 -10.16 4.46 10.72
N GLN A 38 -10.63 4.77 9.50
CA GLN A 38 -10.85 3.75 8.48
C GLN A 38 -9.55 3.13 7.98
N LEU A 39 -8.49 3.93 7.82
CA LEU A 39 -7.17 3.42 7.46
C LEU A 39 -6.62 2.47 8.54
N ILE A 40 -6.82 2.79 9.82
CA ILE A 40 -6.41 1.94 10.94
C ILE A 40 -7.16 0.60 10.89
N GLU A 41 -8.48 0.61 10.73
CA GLU A 41 -9.26 -0.63 10.65
C GLU A 41 -8.84 -1.51 9.46
N ILE A 42 -8.56 -0.90 8.30
CA ILE A 42 -8.04 -1.62 7.13
C ILE A 42 -6.67 -2.22 7.45
N ALA A 43 -5.77 -1.46 8.08
CA ALA A 43 -4.43 -1.95 8.45
C ALA A 43 -4.51 -3.14 9.41
N LEU A 44 -5.36 -3.06 10.44
CA LEU A 44 -5.58 -4.13 11.41
C LEU A 44 -6.16 -5.39 10.73
N ALA A 45 -7.11 -5.22 9.81
CA ALA A 45 -7.67 -6.34 9.05
C ALA A 45 -6.63 -7.01 8.15
N LEU A 46 -5.75 -6.23 7.51
CA LEU A 46 -4.66 -6.74 6.68
C LEU A 46 -3.63 -7.52 7.51
N GLU A 47 -3.23 -6.99 8.67
CA GLU A 47 -2.34 -7.68 9.60
C GLU A 47 -2.96 -9.01 10.06
N ALA A 48 -4.22 -8.98 10.49
CA ALA A 48 -4.93 -10.18 10.95
C ALA A 48 -5.11 -11.26 9.87
N SER A 49 -5.14 -10.85 8.59
CA SER A 49 -5.32 -11.77 7.45
C SER A 49 -4.12 -12.71 7.23
N GLN A 50 -2.94 -12.34 7.74
CA GLN A 50 -1.68 -13.05 7.53
C GLN A 50 -1.33 -13.27 6.04
N GLN A 51 -1.95 -12.52 5.13
CA GLN A 51 -1.63 -12.55 3.71
C GLN A 51 -0.49 -11.60 3.40
N GLN A 52 0.29 -11.92 2.37
CA GLN A 52 1.21 -10.94 1.79
C GLN A 52 0.40 -9.99 0.92
N PHE A 53 0.65 -8.68 1.05
CA PHE A 53 -0.09 -7.68 0.31
C PHE A 53 0.77 -6.51 -0.13
N ILE A 54 0.31 -5.81 -1.16
CA ILE A 54 0.76 -4.50 -1.57
C ILE A 54 -0.43 -3.57 -1.42
N TRP A 55 -0.34 -2.59 -0.53
CA TRP A 55 -1.41 -1.64 -0.26
C TRP A 55 -0.99 -0.21 -0.61
N VAL A 56 -1.73 0.41 -1.53
CA VAL A 56 -1.51 1.80 -1.94
C VAL A 56 -2.34 2.72 -1.06
N VAL A 57 -1.67 3.40 -0.12
CA VAL A 57 -2.28 4.39 0.77
C VAL A 57 -1.98 5.80 0.27
N LYS A 58 -3.00 6.64 0.16
CA LYS A 58 -2.79 8.07 -0.12
C LYS A 58 -2.42 8.79 1.16
N LYS A 59 -1.38 9.61 1.07
CA LYS A 59 -1.08 10.60 2.10
C LYS A 59 -1.98 11.80 1.88
N GLU A 60 -2.83 12.13 2.84
CA GLU A 60 -3.53 13.41 2.81
C GLU A 60 -2.48 14.54 2.85
N LYS A 61 -2.65 15.54 1.99
CA LYS A 61 -1.93 16.81 2.16
C LYS A 61 -2.66 17.56 3.26
N HIS A 62 -2.17 17.45 4.49
CA HIS A 62 -2.46 18.51 5.44
C HIS A 62 -1.76 19.76 4.94
N ASP A 63 -2.47 20.56 4.15
CA ASP A 63 -2.12 21.96 3.98
C ASP A 63 -2.29 22.57 5.38
N LYS A 64 -1.18 22.74 6.09
CA LYS A 64 -1.15 23.62 7.25
C LYS A 64 -1.41 25.03 6.71
N GLU A 65 -2.66 25.47 6.77
CA GLU A 65 -2.97 26.90 6.75
C GLU A 65 -2.35 27.50 8.03
N GLU A 66 -1.20 28.16 7.85
CA GLU A 66 -0.73 29.23 8.75
C GLU A 66 -1.32 30.57 8.30
#